data_AF-A0A395IL62-F1
#
_entry.id   AF-A0A395IL62-F1
#
_cell.length_a   1.000
_cell.length_b   1.000
_cell.length_c   1.000
_cell.angle_alpha   90.00
_cell.angle_beta   90.00
_cell.angle_gamma   90.00
#
_symmetry.space_group_name_H-M   'P 1'
#
loop_
_entity.id
_entity.type
_entity.pdbx_description
1 polymer ?
#
loop_
_entity_poly.entity_id
_entity_poly.type
_entity_poly.pdbx_seq_one_letter_code
_entity_poly.pdbx_strand_id
1 'polypeptide(L)'
;MVMDFVEGGELFSLLRKSQRFPNPVAKFMPPKHGHLKITDFGFAKKVPDITWTLCGTPDYLAPEVVSSKGYNKSVDWWSLGILIFEMLLSKKDIDAPYVPPVKAGVGDASQFDKYPEETEQYGQSGNDEFGHLFLDF
;
A
#
# COMPACT_ATOMS: atom_id res chain seq x y z
N MET A 1 9.89 12.30 7.06
CA MET A 1 8.77 12.00 7.98
C MET A 1 9.27 11.05 9.06
N VAL A 2 9.04 11.35 10.33
CA VAL A 2 9.34 10.44 11.44
C VAL A 2 8.10 9.63 11.75
N MET A 3 8.22 8.31 11.77
CA MET A 3 7.11 7.37 12.00
C MET A 3 7.39 6.47 13.20
N ASP A 4 6.34 5.93 13.80
CA ASP A 4 6.45 4.88 14.82
C ASP A 4 7.20 3.66 14.27
N PHE A 5 8.11 3.10 15.08
CA PHE A 5 8.68 1.80 14.77
C PHE A 5 7.63 0.69 15.01
N VAL A 6 7.43 -0.16 14.01
CA VAL A 6 6.49 -1.29 14.06
C VAL A 6 7.25 -2.59 14.16
N GLU A 7 7.34 -3.14 15.38
CA GLU A 7 7.91 -4.47 15.63
C GLU A 7 7.02 -5.56 15.02
N GLY A 8 7.58 -6.42 14.17
CA GLY A 8 6.86 -7.56 13.60
C GLY A 8 6.87 -7.67 12.08
N GLY A 9 7.28 -6.61 11.39
CA GLY A 9 7.37 -6.58 9.93
C GLY A 9 6.00 -6.59 9.24
N GLU A 10 6.02 -6.81 7.93
CA GLU A 10 4.82 -6.68 7.08
C GLU A 10 3.93 -7.92 7.11
N LEU A 11 2.61 -7.68 7.05
CA LEU A 11 1.59 -8.74 7.00
C LEU A 11 1.80 -9.73 5.85
N PHE A 12 2.08 -9.23 4.64
CA PHE A 12 2.32 -10.09 3.46
C PHE A 12 3.60 -10.92 3.60
N SER A 13 4.63 -10.36 4.21
CA SER A 13 5.88 -11.09 4.49
C SER A 13 5.65 -12.22 5.51
N LEU A 14 4.76 -12.04 6.49
CA LEU A 14 4.33 -13.10 7.39
C LEU A 14 3.44 -14.13 6.68
N LEU A 15 2.47 -13.70 5.88
CA LEU A 15 1.56 -14.58 5.14
C LEU A 15 2.34 -15.52 4.20
N ARG A 16 3.30 -14.98 3.44
CA ARG A 16 4.18 -15.77 2.54
C ARG A 16 5.00 -16.82 3.30
N LYS A 17 5.48 -16.49 4.51
CA LYS A 17 6.25 -17.41 5.37
C LYS A 17 5.38 -18.48 6.01
N SER A 18 4.16 -18.13 6.43
CA SER A 18 3.28 -19.01 7.20
C SER A 18 2.40 -19.93 6.34
N GLN A 19 2.29 -19.69 5.03
CA GLN A 19 1.57 -20.53 4.03
C GLN A 19 0.06 -20.75 4.26
N ARG A 20 -0.45 -20.68 5.50
CA ARG A 20 -1.87 -20.67 5.87
C ARG A 20 -2.03 -20.30 7.34
N PHE A 21 -2.99 -19.43 7.67
CA PHE A 21 -3.42 -19.30 9.07
C PHE A 21 -4.29 -20.52 9.45
N PRO A 22 -3.94 -21.25 10.52
CA PRO A 22 -4.61 -22.52 10.88
C PRO A 22 -6.05 -22.37 11.41
N ASN A 23 -6.58 -21.16 11.54
CA ASN A 23 -7.94 -20.88 12.02
C ASN A 23 -8.64 -19.88 11.07
N PRO A 24 -9.97 -19.89 10.94
CA PRO A 24 -10.72 -18.92 10.12
C PRO A 24 -10.65 -17.49 10.69
N VAL A 25 -10.15 -17.35 11.92
CA VAL A 25 -9.66 -16.08 12.45
C VAL A 25 -8.24 -15.92 11.93
N ALA A 26 -8.04 -14.96 11.02
CA ALA A 26 -6.71 -14.42 10.74
C ALA A 26 -6.13 -13.99 12.10
N LYS A 27 -5.27 -14.83 12.68
CA LYS A 27 -4.67 -14.56 13.99
C LYS A 27 -3.55 -13.58 13.73
N PHE A 28 -3.91 -12.31 13.62
CA PHE A 28 -2.99 -11.19 13.48
C PHE A 28 -2.04 -11.20 14.68
N MET A 29 -0.79 -11.62 14.49
CA MET A 29 0.25 -11.56 15.51
C MET A 29 1.57 -11.28 14.81
N PRO A 30 2.36 -10.28 15.25
CA PRO A 30 3.35 -10.50 16.32
C PRO A 30 3.58 -9.27 17.26
N PRO A 31 4.60 -9.28 18.15
CA PRO A 31 4.55 -9.70 19.55
C PRO A 31 3.99 -8.67 20.57
N LYS A 32 3.66 -9.19 21.76
CA LYS A 32 3.17 -8.54 23.00
C LYS A 32 1.80 -7.84 22.99
N HIS A 33 1.37 -7.17 21.91
CA HIS A 33 0.05 -6.48 21.87
C HIS A 33 -0.77 -6.59 20.57
N GLY A 34 -0.27 -7.21 19.49
CA GLY A 34 -1.09 -7.84 18.44
C GLY A 34 -2.07 -6.99 17.60
N HIS A 35 -1.93 -5.66 17.54
CA HIS A 35 -2.78 -4.80 16.70
C HIS A 35 -2.12 -4.49 15.35
N LEU A 36 -2.92 -4.48 14.28
CA LEU A 36 -2.47 -4.00 12.97
C LEU A 36 -2.28 -2.48 13.00
N LYS A 37 -1.19 -2.03 12.37
CA LYS A 37 -0.98 -0.63 12.03
C LYS A 37 -1.02 -0.50 10.51
N ILE A 38 -1.89 0.36 10.00
CA ILE A 38 -1.92 0.73 8.59
C ILE A 38 -0.82 1.79 8.38
N THR A 39 -0.03 1.60 7.32
CA THR A 39 1.03 2.51 6.91
C THR A 39 0.83 2.91 5.45
N ASP A 40 1.67 3.83 4.97
CA ASP A 40 1.67 4.36 3.61
C ASP A 40 0.35 5.02 3.19
N PHE A 41 0.23 6.31 3.55
CA PHE A 41 -0.90 7.16 3.19
C PHE A 41 -0.65 7.92 1.88
N GLY A 42 0.30 7.48 1.03
CA GLY A 42 0.68 8.19 -0.21
C GLY A 42 -0.46 8.40 -1.21
N PHE A 43 -1.47 7.53 -1.20
CA PHE A 43 -2.68 7.68 -2.02
C PHE A 43 -3.93 8.11 -1.24
N ALA A 44 -3.81 8.31 0.07
CA ALA A 44 -4.93 8.75 0.89
C ALA A 44 -5.35 10.17 0.48
N LYS A 45 -6.64 10.36 0.21
CA LYS A 45 -7.18 11.63 -0.29
C LYS A 45 -8.49 11.96 0.41
N LYS A 46 -8.67 13.22 0.81
CA LYS A 46 -9.97 13.71 1.29
C LYS A 46 -10.90 13.88 0.09
N VAL A 47 -11.88 12.98 -0.05
CA VAL A 47 -12.83 12.97 -1.15
C VAL A 47 -14.24 13.21 -0.60
N PRO A 48 -14.88 14.37 -0.90
CA PRO A 48 -16.25 14.65 -0.45
C PRO A 48 -17.31 13.78 -1.13
N ASP A 49 -17.11 13.42 -2.39
CA ASP A 49 -18.08 12.64 -3.19
C ASP A 49 -17.36 11.62 -4.08
N ILE A 50 -16.74 12.07 -5.17
CA ILE A 50 -16.05 11.21 -6.15
C ILE A 50 -14.64 11.71 -6.51
N THR A 51 -13.79 10.79 -6.95
CA THR A 51 -12.45 11.06 -7.49
C THR A 51 -12.19 10.17 -8.72
N TRP A 52 -11.12 10.46 -9.47
CA TRP A 52 -10.83 9.83 -10.77
C TRP A 52 -9.37 9.38 -10.96
N THR A 53 -8.51 9.61 -9.96
CA THR A 53 -7.10 9.29 -10.05
C THR A 53 -6.90 7.78 -10.17
N LEU A 54 -6.28 7.30 -11.25
CA LEU A 54 -5.89 5.89 -11.36
C LEU A 54 -4.64 5.67 -10.50
N CYS A 55 -4.80 5.08 -9.32
CA CYS A 55 -3.70 4.74 -8.43
C CYS A 55 -4.03 3.51 -7.56
N GLY A 56 -3.00 2.83 -7.09
CA GLY A 56 -3.07 1.65 -6.23
C GLY A 56 -2.25 0.48 -6.80
N THR A 57 -2.24 -0.62 -6.06
CA THR A 57 -1.57 -1.85 -6.50
C THR A 57 -2.51 -2.65 -7.40
N PRO A 58 -2.09 -3.03 -8.63
CA PRO A 58 -2.99 -3.62 -9.65
C PRO A 58 -3.90 -4.75 -9.16
N ASP A 59 -3.41 -5.64 -8.30
CA ASP A 59 -4.17 -6.79 -7.78
C ASP A 59 -5.36 -6.41 -6.87
N TYR A 60 -5.36 -5.21 -6.28
CA TYR A 60 -6.36 -4.75 -5.31
C TYR A 60 -7.30 -3.69 -5.88
N LEU A 61 -7.14 -3.30 -7.16
CA LEU A 61 -7.93 -2.24 -7.78
C LEU A 61 -9.38 -2.70 -8.02
N ALA A 62 -10.33 -1.84 -7.65
CA ALA A 62 -11.74 -2.03 -7.95
C ALA A 62 -12.02 -1.83 -9.46
N PRO A 63 -13.01 -2.53 -10.04
CA PRO A 63 -13.27 -2.49 -11.48
C PRO A 63 -13.62 -1.09 -11.99
N GLU A 64 -14.26 -0.26 -11.17
CA GLU A 64 -14.55 1.15 -11.47
C GLU A 64 -13.29 2.00 -11.58
N VAL A 65 -12.27 1.74 -10.76
CA VAL A 65 -10.97 2.44 -10.79
C VAL A 65 -10.22 2.05 -12.07
N VAL A 66 -10.16 0.75 -12.36
CA VAL A 66 -9.54 0.21 -13.58
C VAL A 66 -10.21 0.76 -14.84
N SER A 67 -11.53 0.90 -14.81
CA SER A 67 -12.33 1.45 -15.91
C SER A 67 -12.28 2.98 -16.01
N SER A 68 -11.45 3.66 -15.21
CA SER A 68 -11.34 5.13 -15.15
C SER A 68 -12.69 5.83 -14.92
N LYS A 69 -13.60 5.18 -14.19
CA LYS A 69 -14.88 5.77 -13.79
C LYS A 69 -14.70 6.54 -12.49
N GLY A 70 -15.54 7.55 -12.26
CA GLY A 70 -15.58 8.23 -10.97
C GLY A 70 -15.94 7.23 -9.87
N TYR A 71 -15.15 7.21 -8.80
CA TYR A 71 -15.30 6.28 -7.69
C TYR A 71 -15.28 7.01 -6.35
N ASN A 72 -15.83 6.37 -5.32
CA ASN A 72 -15.88 6.87 -3.95
C ASN A 72 -15.20 5.87 -2.99
N LYS A 73 -15.40 6.03 -1.68
CA LYS A 73 -14.87 5.14 -0.63
C LYS A 73 -15.29 3.66 -0.74
N SER A 74 -16.18 3.28 -1.66
CA SER A 74 -16.55 1.88 -1.91
C SER A 74 -15.36 1.03 -2.37
N VAL A 75 -14.39 1.65 -3.03
CA VAL A 75 -13.20 0.93 -3.56
C VAL A 75 -12.35 0.33 -2.44
N ASP A 76 -12.34 0.94 -1.25
CA ASP A 76 -11.62 0.40 -0.09
C ASP A 76 -12.21 -0.93 0.38
N TRP A 77 -13.54 -1.09 0.28
CA TRP A 77 -14.23 -2.35 0.61
C TRP A 77 -13.93 -3.46 -0.39
N TRP A 78 -13.75 -3.11 -1.67
CA TRP A 78 -13.28 -4.05 -2.68
C TRP A 78 -11.88 -4.56 -2.34
N SER A 79 -10.94 -3.65 -2.09
CA SER A 79 -9.57 -4.00 -1.72
C SER A 79 -9.49 -4.81 -0.42
N LEU A 80 -10.34 -4.51 0.57
CA LEU A 80 -10.48 -5.32 1.79
C LEU A 80 -10.96 -6.74 1.49
N GLY A 81 -11.89 -6.92 0.54
CA GLY A 81 -12.36 -8.23 0.10
C GLY A 81 -11.23 -9.07 -0.50
N ILE A 82 -10.42 -8.48 -1.38
CA ILE A 82 -9.23 -9.12 -1.95
C ILE A 82 -8.21 -9.47 -0.87
N LEU A 83 -7.96 -8.56 0.08
CA LEU A 83 -7.04 -8.81 1.20
C LEU A 83 -7.50 -10.00 2.06
N ILE A 84 -8.79 -10.06 2.42
CA ILE A 84 -9.35 -11.18 3.18
C ILE A 84 -9.22 -12.49 2.38
N PHE A 85 -9.54 -12.44 1.09
CA PHE A 85 -9.42 -13.59 0.20
C PHE A 85 -7.99 -14.15 0.16
N GLU A 86 -6.99 -13.27 0.02
CA GLU A 86 -5.58 -13.65 0.01
C GLU A 86 -5.13 -14.25 1.34
N MET A 87 -5.56 -13.67 2.46
CA MET A 87 -5.28 -14.20 3.80
C MET A 87 -5.87 -15.60 4.01
N LEU A 88 -7.07 -15.87 3.48
CA LEU A 88 -7.76 -17.15 3.67
C LEU A 88 -7.25 -18.27 2.76
N LEU A 89 -6.94 -17.95 1.50
CA LEU A 89 -6.53 -18.96 0.52
C LEU A 89 -5.01 -19.16 0.48
N SER A 90 -4.24 -18.20 1.01
CA SER A 90 -2.77 -18.22 1.12
C SER A 90 -2.02 -18.61 -0.17
N LYS A 91 -2.71 -18.48 -1.30
CA LYS A 91 -2.20 -18.71 -2.64
C LYS A 91 -2.60 -17.52 -3.47
N LYS A 92 -1.62 -16.69 -3.77
CA LYS A 92 -1.64 -15.77 -4.90
C LYS A 92 -1.48 -16.59 -6.19
N ASP A 93 -2.30 -17.62 -6.37
CA ASP A 93 -2.38 -18.44 -7.60
C ASP A 93 -3.50 -17.93 -8.51
N ILE A 94 -4.16 -16.83 -8.14
CA ILE A 94 -5.12 -16.15 -9.01
C ILE A 94 -4.41 -14.92 -9.55
N ASP A 95 -3.92 -15.05 -10.77
CA ASP A 95 -3.51 -13.89 -11.56
C ASP A 95 -4.70 -12.96 -11.71
N ALA A 96 -4.47 -11.66 -11.56
CA ALA A 96 -5.51 -10.66 -11.78
C ALA A 96 -6.14 -10.93 -13.16
N PRO A 97 -7.48 -11.09 -13.25
CA PRO A 97 -8.15 -11.42 -14.50
C PRO A 97 -7.89 -10.38 -15.59
N TYR A 98 -7.47 -9.18 -15.17
CA TYR A 98 -6.98 -8.12 -16.03
C TYR A 98 -6.05 -7.21 -15.22
N VAL A 99 -4.79 -7.10 -15.66
CA VAL A 99 -3.87 -6.05 -15.19
C VAL A 99 -4.05 -4.87 -16.14
N PRO A 100 -4.62 -3.73 -15.69
CA PRO A 100 -4.66 -2.54 -16.54
C PRO A 100 -3.26 -2.17 -16.99
N PRO A 101 -3.10 -1.66 -18.23
CA PRO A 101 -1.85 -1.07 -18.68
C PRO A 101 -1.64 0.25 -17.93
N VAL A 102 -1.27 0.16 -16.65
CA VAL A 102 -0.74 1.27 -15.90
C VAL A 102 0.62 1.56 -16.54
N LYS A 103 0.73 2.69 -17.26
CA LYS A 103 2.03 3.10 -17.79
C LYS A 103 2.99 3.17 -16.61
N ALA A 104 4.12 2.46 -16.69
CA ALA A 104 5.16 2.49 -15.68
C ALA A 104 5.43 3.94 -15.26
N GLY A 105 5.19 4.25 -13.99
CA GLY A 105 5.33 5.60 -13.42
C GLY A 105 4.03 6.35 -13.07
N VAL A 106 2.84 5.88 -13.46
CA VAL A 106 1.57 6.57 -13.12
C VAL A 106 0.73 5.74 -12.16
N GLY A 107 0.84 6.00 -10.85
CA GLY A 107 -0.11 5.49 -9.85
C GLY A 107 0.10 4.03 -9.39
N ASP A 108 1.15 3.34 -9.82
CA ASP A 108 1.52 2.01 -9.30
C ASP A 108 2.38 2.14 -8.03
N ALA A 109 1.86 1.67 -6.89
CA ALA A 109 2.58 1.70 -5.61
C ALA A 109 3.82 0.78 -5.58
N SER A 110 3.87 -0.29 -6.38
CA SER A 110 4.98 -1.26 -6.34
C SER A 110 6.32 -0.68 -6.83
N GLN A 111 6.29 0.47 -7.50
CA GLN A 111 7.49 1.19 -7.93
C GLN A 111 8.18 1.95 -6.79
N PHE A 112 7.49 2.17 -5.67
CA PHE A 112 8.07 2.85 -4.50
C PHE A 112 8.95 1.92 -3.64
N ASP A 113 8.98 0.62 -3.94
CA ASP A 113 9.78 -0.36 -3.18
C ASP A 113 11.29 -0.29 -3.49
N LYS A 114 11.71 0.45 -4.53
CA LYS A 114 13.10 0.51 -4.98
C LYS A 114 13.56 1.94 -5.26
N TYR A 115 14.23 2.54 -4.28
CA TYR A 115 14.97 3.78 -4.45
C TYR A 115 16.45 3.56 -4.14
N PRO A 116 17.37 4.26 -4.83
CA PRO A 116 18.76 4.30 -4.40
C PRO A 116 18.81 4.95 -3.01
N GLU A 117 19.27 4.19 -2.02
CA GLU A 117 19.57 4.77 -0.70
C GLU A 117 20.85 5.59 -0.81
N GLU A 118 20.71 6.92 -0.84
CA GLU A 118 21.84 7.83 -0.73
C GLU A 118 22.38 7.77 0.70
N THR A 119 23.67 7.50 0.84
CA THR A 119 24.39 7.40 2.13
C THR A 119 24.89 8.76 2.61
N GLU A 120 24.25 9.85 2.20
CA GLU A 120 24.60 11.19 2.65
C GLU A 120 24.37 11.35 4.16
N GLN A 121 25.29 12.04 4.83
CA GLN A 121 25.14 12.28 6.26
C GLN A 121 24.03 13.30 6.50
N TYR A 122 23.03 12.93 7.29
CA TYR A 122 21.98 13.84 7.72
C TYR A 122 22.53 15.10 8.42
N GLY A 123 21.89 16.24 8.18
CA GLY A 123 22.19 17.50 8.85
C GLY A 123 23.29 18.35 8.20
N GLN A 124 23.77 17.97 7.02
CA GLN A 124 24.68 18.83 6.25
C GLN A 124 23.96 20.10 5.76
N SER A 125 24.65 21.23 5.82
CA SER A 125 24.18 22.50 5.27
C SER A 125 24.76 22.66 3.86
N GLY A 126 23.91 22.79 2.85
CA GLY A 126 24.29 22.95 1.44
C GLY A 126 23.36 23.89 0.70
N ASN A 127 23.62 24.12 -0.59
CA ASN A 127 22.69 24.85 -1.45
C ASN A 127 21.45 23.98 -1.69
N ASP A 128 20.33 24.34 -1.09
CA ASP A 128 19.08 23.60 -1.20
C ASP A 128 18.22 24.18 -2.33
N GLU A 129 18.40 23.63 -3.54
CA GLU A 129 17.65 24.02 -4.73
C GLU A 129 16.13 23.80 -4.56
N PHE A 130 15.73 22.77 -3.80
CA PHE A 130 14.35 22.33 -3.70
C PHE A 130 13.67 22.73 -2.38
N GLY A 131 14.36 23.39 -1.45
CA GLY A 131 13.81 23.77 -0.14
C GLY A 131 12.51 24.58 -0.21
N HIS A 132 12.30 25.32 -1.31
CA HIS A 132 11.07 26.04 -1.58
C HIS A 132 9.82 25.14 -1.77
N LEU A 133 10.00 23.86 -2.05
CA LEU A 133 8.92 22.86 -2.17
C LEU A 133 8.60 22.16 -0.84
N PHE A 134 9.49 22.26 0.16
CA PHE A 134 9.42 21.52 1.42
C PHE A 134 9.28 22.46 2.62
N LEU A 135 8.50 23.54 2.48
CA LEU A 135 8.33 24.56 3.52
C LEU A 135 7.68 24.04 4.81
N ASP A 136 6.88 22.97 4.69
CA ASP A 136 6.12 22.37 5.79
C ASP A 136 6.81 21.12 6.39
N PHE A 137 8.05 20.83 6.00
CA PHE A 137 8.81 19.64 6.43
C PHE A 137 9.76 19.90 7.59
#